data_AF-A0A948SEB5-F1
#
_entry.id   AF-A0A948SEB5-F1
#
_cell.length_a   1.000
_cell.length_b   1.000
_cell.length_c   1.000
_cell.angle_alpha   90.00
_cell.angle_beta   90.00
_cell.angle_gamma   90.00
#
_symmetry.space_group_name_H-M   'P 1'
#
loop_
_entity.id
_entity.type
_entity.pdbx_description
1 polymer ?
#
loop_
_entity_poly.entity_id
_entity_poly.type
_entity_poly.pdbx_seq_one_letter_code
_entity_poly.pdbx_strand_id
1 'polypeptide(L)' 'MSAATLTTPMERLPGQDGGRAVAARGRGLTLDERIVGVWEGLHGGHPAACPVCGGTMTSSPAAGSRPEAARCSSCHAQLS' A
#
# COMPACT_ATOMS: atom_id res chain seq x y z
N MET A 1 44.81 -29.25 -2.72
CA MET A 1 44.26 -28.24 -3.63
C MET A 1 42.88 -28.71 -4.09
N SER A 2 41.79 -28.35 -3.40
CA SER A 2 40.41 -28.50 -3.89
C SER A 2 39.51 -27.57 -3.10
N ALA A 3 38.96 -26.55 -3.76
CA ALA A 3 37.94 -25.66 -3.21
C ALA A 3 36.58 -26.14 -3.69
N ALA A 4 35.68 -26.47 -2.77
CA ALA A 4 34.29 -26.75 -3.07
C ALA A 4 33.50 -25.44 -3.01
N THR A 5 33.01 -24.98 -4.16
CA THR A 5 32.15 -23.80 -4.28
C THR A 5 30.76 -24.15 -3.76
N LEU A 6 30.41 -23.65 -2.58
CA LEU A 6 29.03 -23.65 -2.08
C LEU A 6 28.27 -22.53 -2.79
N THR A 7 27.53 -22.89 -3.84
CA THR A 7 26.45 -22.05 -4.36
C THR A 7 25.30 -22.13 -3.37
N THR A 8 25.08 -21.06 -2.62
CA THR A 8 23.88 -20.87 -1.82
C THR A 8 22.67 -20.78 -2.77
N PRO A 9 21.65 -21.65 -2.67
CA PRO A 9 20.41 -21.39 -3.38
C PRO A 9 19.77 -20.13 -2.79
N MET A 10 19.34 -19.21 -3.66
CA MET A 10 18.55 -18.07 -3.26
C MET A 10 17.29 -18.55 -2.54
N GLU A 11 17.28 -18.41 -1.22
CA GLU A 11 16.09 -18.57 -0.41
C GLU A 11 15.11 -17.48 -0.82
N ARG A 12 14.09 -17.91 -1.55
CA ARG A 12 12.92 -17.12 -1.92
C ARG A 12 12.24 -16.70 -0.63
N LEU A 13 12.60 -15.52 -0.12
CA LEU A 13 11.93 -14.87 1.00
C LEU A 13 10.42 -14.86 0.69
N PRO A 14 9.58 -15.52 1.50
CA PRO A 14 8.14 -15.39 1.37
C PRO A 14 7.81 -13.91 1.51
N GLY A 15 7.34 -13.33 0.41
CA GLY A 15 6.85 -11.95 0.36
C GLY A 15 5.84 -11.79 1.49
N GLN A 16 6.17 -10.88 2.38
CA GLN A 16 5.55 -10.72 3.68
C GLN A 16 4.05 -10.43 3.53
N ASP A 17 3.21 -11.41 3.89
CA ASP A 17 1.83 -11.21 4.34
C ASP A 17 1.86 -10.41 5.64
N GLY A 18 2.15 -9.11 5.53
CA GLY A 18 2.60 -8.27 6.64
C GLY A 18 1.88 -6.94 6.74
N GLY A 19 0.80 -6.72 6.00
CA GLY A 19 -0.14 -5.65 6.30
C GLY A 19 -1.16 -6.18 7.29
N ARG A 20 -0.80 -6.30 8.57
CA ARG A 20 -1.76 -6.59 9.64
C ARG A 20 -2.74 -5.42 9.65
N ALA A 21 -3.82 -5.55 8.88
CA ALA A 21 -5.00 -4.75 9.03
C ALA A 21 -5.31 -4.80 10.52
N VAL A 22 -5.14 -3.66 11.20
CA VAL A 22 -5.60 -3.51 12.56
C VAL A 22 -7.10 -3.76 12.44
N ALA A 23 -7.51 -5.00 12.67
CA ALA A 23 -8.89 -5.36 12.86
C ALA A 23 -9.27 -4.76 14.22
N ALA A 24 -9.46 -3.44 14.23
CA ALA A 24 -10.09 -2.72 15.30
C ALA A 24 -11.52 -3.25 15.39
N ARG A 25 -11.68 -4.35 16.14
CA ARG A 25 -12.99 -4.79 16.60
C ARG A 25 -13.46 -3.75 17.61
N GLY A 26 -14.18 -2.74 17.12
CA GLY A 26 -14.87 -1.76 17.96
C GLY A 26 -14.99 -0.41 17.27
N ARG A 27 -16.22 -0.06 16.88
CA ARG A 27 -16.69 1.10 16.11
C ARG A 27 -16.13 1.20 14.68
N GLY A 28 -17.02 1.44 13.71
CA GLY A 28 -16.60 1.73 12.34
C GLY A 28 -15.67 2.93 12.31
N LEU A 29 -14.72 2.96 11.36
CA LEU A 29 -13.84 4.10 11.17
C LEU A 29 -14.65 5.34 10.84
N THR A 30 -14.26 6.46 11.42
CA THR A 30 -14.69 7.78 10.95
C THR A 30 -14.24 8.01 9.52
N LEU A 31 -14.88 8.97 8.84
CA LEU A 31 -14.43 9.38 7.51
C LEU A 31 -12.98 9.85 7.55
N ASP A 32 -12.60 10.64 8.55
CA ASP A 32 -11.24 11.17 8.69
C ASP A 32 -10.21 10.04 8.84
N GLU A 33 -10.42 9.10 9.75
CA GLU A 33 -9.53 7.93 9.91
C GLU A 33 -9.41 7.11 8.62
N ARG A 34 -10.51 7.00 7.86
CA ARG A 34 -10.50 6.35 6.55
C ARG A 34 -9.68 7.14 5.53
N ILE A 35 -9.81 8.47 5.47
CA ILE A 35 -9.03 9.32 4.54
C ILE A 35 -7.55 9.33 4.93
N VAL A 36 -7.23 9.43 6.22
CA VAL A 36 -5.85 9.33 6.73
C VAL A 36 -5.24 7.99 6.33
N GLY A 37 -5.95 6.87 6.55
CA GLY A 37 -5.46 5.55 6.15
C GLY A 37 -5.18 5.40 4.65
N VAL A 38 -5.97 6.07 3.79
CA VAL A 38 -5.73 6.12 2.35
C VAL A 38 -4.42 6.85 2.06
N TRP A 39 -4.21 8.03 2.65
CA TRP A 39 -2.98 8.81 2.44
C TRP A 39 -1.73 8.12 2.98
N GLU A 40 -1.80 7.47 4.14
CA GLU A 40 -0.68 6.71 4.69
C GLU A 40 -0.23 5.58 3.75
N GLY A 41 -1.19 4.84 3.18
CA GLY A 41 -0.88 3.82 2.17
C GLY A 41 -0.17 4.41 0.94
N LEU A 42 -0.71 5.50 0.40
CA LEU A 42 -0.17 6.17 -0.76
C LEU A 42 1.20 6.81 -0.50
N HIS A 43 1.41 7.41 0.66
CA HIS A 43 2.72 7.93 1.11
C HIS A 43 3.76 6.81 1.24
N GLY A 44 3.33 5.60 1.62
CA GLY A 44 4.16 4.41 1.62
C GLY A 44 4.47 3.83 0.23
N GLY A 45 3.94 4.44 -0.85
CA GLY A 45 4.07 3.92 -2.21
C GLY A 45 3.17 2.70 -2.46
N HIS A 46 2.16 2.47 -1.63
CA HIS A 46 1.21 1.37 -1.76
C HIS A 46 -0.14 1.87 -2.32
N PRO A 47 -0.80 1.10 -3.19
CA PRO A 47 -2.17 1.40 -3.57
C PRO A 47 -3.12 1.30 -2.37
N ALA A 48 -4.14 2.15 -2.33
CA ALA A 48 -5.14 2.20 -1.26
C ALA A 48 -6.55 1.85 -1.77
N ALA A 49 -7.47 1.53 -0.85
CA ALA A 49 -8.88 1.31 -1.19
C ALA A 49 -9.63 2.65 -1.30
N CYS A 50 -10.36 2.84 -2.39
CA CYS A 50 -11.17 4.03 -2.61
C CYS A 50 -12.22 4.18 -1.51
N PRO A 51 -12.31 5.34 -0.83
CA PRO A 51 -13.28 5.53 0.24
C PRO A 51 -14.73 5.57 -0.27
N VAL A 52 -14.94 5.75 -1.58
CA VAL A 52 -16.26 5.82 -2.22
C VAL A 52 -16.76 4.45 -2.68
N CYS A 53 -15.94 3.71 -3.44
CA CYS A 53 -16.37 2.45 -4.07
C CYS A 53 -15.60 1.20 -3.61
N GLY A 54 -14.57 1.36 -2.78
CA GLY A 54 -13.67 0.27 -2.37
C GLY A 54 -12.66 -0.19 -3.44
N GLY A 55 -12.77 0.27 -4.69
CA GLY A 55 -11.82 -0.05 -5.76
C GLY A 55 -10.42 0.54 -5.55
N THR A 56 -9.45 0.11 -6.34
CA THR A 56 -8.06 0.57 -6.19
C THR A 56 -7.91 2.07 -6.48
N MET A 57 -7.20 2.75 -5.59
CA MET A 57 -6.84 4.16 -5.69
C MET A 57 -5.31 4.28 -5.65
N THR A 58 -4.76 5.00 -6.61
CA THR A 58 -3.31 5.21 -6.76
C THR A 58 -3.02 6.70 -6.92
N SER A 59 -1.94 7.15 -6.31
CA SER A 59 -1.36 8.46 -6.59
C SER A 59 -0.33 8.33 -7.71
N SER A 60 -0.31 9.28 -8.62
CA SER A 60 0.79 9.36 -9.58
C SER A 60 2.06 9.76 -8.83
N PRO A 61 3.16 9.01 -8.96
CA PRO A 61 4.42 9.41 -8.35
C PRO A 61 4.93 10.66 -9.07
N ALA A 62 4.90 11.82 -8.41
CA ALA A 62 5.89 12.85 -8.68
C ALA A 62 7.21 12.31 -8.13
N ALA A 63 8.22 12.12 -8.99
CA ALA A 63 9.48 11.46 -8.63
C ALA A 63 10.10 12.12 -7.39
N GLY A 64 10.05 11.43 -6.25
CA GLY A 64 10.60 11.90 -4.97
C GLY A 64 9.72 12.88 -4.18
N SER A 65 8.49 13.15 -4.60
CA SER A 65 7.56 14.06 -3.89
C SER A 65 6.41 13.29 -3.25
N ARG A 66 5.96 13.78 -2.09
CA ARG A 66 4.80 13.22 -1.39
C ARG A 66 3.56 13.39 -2.29
N PRO A 67 2.78 12.32 -2.53
CA PRO A 67 1.61 12.44 -3.39
C PRO A 67 0.61 13.45 -2.82
N GLU A 68 0.28 14.44 -3.65
CA GLU A 68 -0.69 15.50 -3.35
C GLU A 68 -2.09 15.18 -3.87
N ALA A 69 -2.19 14.21 -4.78
CA ALA A 69 -3.46 13.79 -5.37
C ALA A 69 -3.46 12.28 -5.67
N ALA A 70 -4.63 11.68 -5.58
CA ALA A 70 -4.87 10.28 -5.92
C ALA A 70 -6.18 10.11 -6.69
N ARG A 71 -6.22 9.11 -7.56
CA ARG A 71 -7.39 8.80 -8.39
C ARG A 71 -7.75 7.32 -8.29
N CYS A 72 -9.05 7.04 -8.16
CA CYS A 72 -9.56 5.68 -8.27
C CYS A 72 -9.67 5.28 -9.75
N SER A 73 -9.17 4.09 -10.10
CA SER A 73 -9.28 3.57 -11.46
C SER A 73 -10.69 3.06 -11.82
N SER A 74 -11.52 2.77 -10.81
CA SER A 74 -12.86 2.19 -10.99
C SER A 74 -13.95 3.26 -11.06
N CYS A 75 -14.15 4.05 -10.01
CA CYS A 75 -15.19 5.09 -9.97
C CYS A 75 -14.70 6.49 -10.35
N HIS A 76 -13.42 6.64 -10.69
CA HIS A 76 -12.77 7.91 -11.05
C HIS A 76 -12.80 9.01 -9.96
N ALA A 77 -13.19 8.68 -8.72
CA ALA A 77 -13.09 9.59 -7.59
C ALA A 77 -11.66 10.12 -7.42
N GLN A 78 -11.55 11.39 -7.10
CA GLN A 78 -10.29 12.08 -6.84
C GLN A 78 -10.20 12.42 -5.35
N LEU A 79 -8.99 12.35 -4.81
CA LEU A 79 -8.63 12.75 -3.45
C LEU A 79 -7.43 13.69 -3.55
N SER A 80 -7.53 14.89 -3.00
CA SER A 80 -6.51 15.95 -3.02
C SER A 80 -6.49 16.69 -1.69
#